data_AF-A0A0L7TJ42-F1
#
_entry.id   AF-A0A0L7TJ42-F1
#
_cell.length_a   1.000
_cell.length_b   1.000
_cell.length_c   1.000
_cell.angle_alpha   90.00
_cell.angle_beta   90.00
_cell.angle_gamma   90.00
#
_symmetry.space_group_name_H-M   'P 1'
#
loop_
_entity.id
_entity.type
_entity.pdbx_description
1 polymer ?
#
loop_
_entity_poly.entity_id
_entity_poly.type
_entity_poly.pdbx_seq_one_letter_code
_entity_poly.pdbx_strand_id
1 'polypeptide(L)'
;MKINVIGTSGSGKSTVARAIAQRLALPYIEMDALFWQKDWGESSDQQLFARLEQALQQPGWVLDGNYNRSQSIKWRDVDTIIWVDYSFTRTLYQAIKRAITRCWHQQELWPGTNCRESFRKSFLSRDSIILWTLKTWRLNRRRYQA
;
A
#
# COMPACT_ATOMS: atom_id res chain seq x y z
N MET A 1 16.41 10.51 -7.61
CA MET A 1 16.11 10.01 -6.25
C MET A 1 14.91 9.09 -6.30
N LYS A 2 15.07 7.85 -5.86
CA LYS A 2 14.13 6.74 -5.96
C LYS A 2 13.85 6.20 -4.55
N ILE A 3 12.64 6.39 -4.05
CA ILE A 3 12.28 6.12 -2.65
C ILE A 3 11.16 5.09 -2.60
N ASN A 4 11.34 4.02 -1.83
CA ASN A 4 10.28 3.07 -1.55
C ASN A 4 9.81 3.17 -0.10
N VAL A 5 8.54 3.53 0.10
CA VAL A 5 7.92 3.63 1.43
C VAL A 5 7.18 2.33 1.73
N ILE A 6 7.61 1.67 2.80
CA ILE A 6 7.06 0.40 3.27
C ILE A 6 6.41 0.55 4.63
N GLY A 7 5.50 -0.37 4.95
CA GLY A 7 4.81 -0.39 6.23
C GLY A 7 3.64 -1.33 6.23
N THR A 8 3.13 -1.63 7.41
CA THR A 8 1.89 -2.41 7.58
C THR A 8 0.70 -1.62 7.03
N SER A 9 -0.29 -2.25 6.41
CA SER A 9 -1.50 -1.50 6.01
C SER A 9 -2.16 -0.91 7.26
N GLY A 10 -2.64 0.33 7.17
CA GLY A 10 -3.06 1.06 8.37
C GLY A 10 -1.98 1.95 8.97
N SER A 11 -0.69 1.73 8.69
CA SER A 11 0.40 2.51 9.31
C SER A 11 0.42 3.98 8.90
N GLY A 12 -0.19 4.36 7.77
CA GLY A 12 -0.10 5.71 7.21
C GLY A 12 1.02 5.87 6.17
N LYS A 13 1.61 4.76 5.69
CA LYS A 13 2.61 4.74 4.60
C LYS A 13 2.23 5.60 3.39
N SER A 14 0.97 5.53 2.93
CA SER A 14 0.48 6.28 1.77
C SER A 14 0.48 7.78 2.03
N THR A 15 0.17 8.21 3.25
CA THR A 15 0.23 9.61 3.65
C THR A 15 1.67 10.12 3.64
N VAL A 16 2.60 9.34 4.19
CA VAL A 16 4.04 9.66 4.20
C VAL A 16 4.58 9.72 2.76
N ALA A 17 4.29 8.71 1.95
CA ALA A 17 4.74 8.62 0.57
C ALA A 17 4.24 9.79 -0.29
N ARG A 18 2.95 10.15 -0.20
CA ARG A 18 2.41 11.32 -0.90
C ARG A 18 3.07 12.62 -0.44
N ALA A 19 3.29 12.79 0.86
CA ALA A 19 3.94 13.98 1.40
C ALA A 19 5.40 14.11 0.94
N ILE A 20 6.13 12.99 0.84
CA ILE A 20 7.50 12.96 0.30
C ILE A 20 7.49 13.30 -1.19
N ALA A 21 6.61 12.66 -1.96
CA ALA A 21 6.47 12.89 -3.40
C ALA A 21 6.19 14.37 -3.70
N GLN A 22 5.25 14.97 -2.96
CA GLN A 22 4.93 16.40 -3.08
C GLN A 22 6.12 17.29 -2.73
N ARG A 23 6.80 17.03 -1.61
CA ARG A 23 7.94 17.86 -1.17
C ARG A 23 9.15 17.78 -2.09
N LEU A 24 9.38 16.62 -2.70
CA LEU A 24 10.52 16.40 -3.60
C LEU A 24 10.15 16.62 -5.08
N ALA A 25 8.91 17.01 -5.38
CA ALA A 25 8.38 17.11 -6.74
C ALA A 25 8.61 15.83 -7.58
N LEU A 26 8.41 14.67 -6.95
CA LEU A 26 8.58 13.36 -7.58
C LEU A 26 7.22 12.70 -7.90
N PRO A 27 7.13 11.86 -8.94
CA PRO A 27 5.97 11.02 -9.18
C PRO A 27 5.65 10.13 -7.97
N TYR A 28 4.39 10.13 -7.54
CA TYR A 28 3.86 9.20 -6.56
C TYR A 28 3.28 7.97 -7.26
N ILE A 29 3.78 6.78 -6.91
CA ILE A 29 3.34 5.51 -7.48
C ILE A 29 2.69 4.69 -6.36
N GLU A 30 1.39 4.42 -6.48
CA GLU A 30 0.67 3.54 -5.56
C GLU A 30 0.62 2.14 -6.14
N MET A 31 1.28 1.19 -5.49
CA MET A 31 1.40 -0.16 -6.03
C MET A 31 0.07 -0.92 -6.02
N ASP A 32 -0.84 -0.60 -5.10
CA ASP A 32 -2.20 -1.15 -5.11
C ASP A 32 -2.96 -0.73 -6.38
N ALA A 33 -2.74 0.49 -6.88
CA ALA A 33 -3.33 0.97 -8.13
C ALA A 33 -2.81 0.23 -9.38
N LEU A 34 -1.60 -0.34 -9.31
CA LEU A 34 -1.05 -1.18 -10.39
C LEU A 34 -1.58 -2.62 -10.33
N PHE A 35 -1.96 -3.07 -9.13
CA PHE A 35 -2.37 -4.44 -8.86
C PHE A 35 -3.85 -4.69 -9.11
N TRP A 36 -4.72 -3.82 -8.60
CA TRP A 36 -6.16 -4.03 -8.70
C TRP A 36 -6.69 -3.66 -10.07
N GLN A 37 -7.55 -4.52 -10.60
CA GLN A 37 -8.32 -4.33 -11.81
C GLN A 37 -9.77 -3.97 -11.44
N LYS A 38 -10.65 -3.91 -12.45
CA LYS A 38 -12.06 -3.62 -12.22
C LYS A 38 -12.71 -4.64 -11.29
N ASP A 39 -13.65 -4.16 -10.47
CA ASP A 39 -14.49 -4.96 -9.59
C ASP A 39 -13.70 -5.90 -8.67
N TRP A 40 -12.59 -5.41 -8.11
CA TRP A 40 -11.65 -6.16 -7.26
C TRP A 40 -10.93 -7.33 -7.97
N GLY A 41 -10.83 -7.29 -9.29
CA GLY A 41 -10.02 -8.25 -10.05
C GLY A 41 -8.54 -8.13 -9.69
N GLU A 42 -7.84 -9.25 -9.51
CA GLU A 42 -6.41 -9.27 -9.22
C GLU A 42 -5.61 -9.36 -10.52
N SER A 43 -4.54 -8.56 -10.64
CA SER A 43 -3.59 -8.72 -11.74
C SER A 43 -2.70 -9.92 -11.51
N SER A 44 -2.36 -10.63 -12.60
CA SER A 44 -1.32 -11.65 -12.54
C SER A 44 0.04 -11.04 -12.19
N ASP A 45 0.96 -11.85 -11.69
CA ASP A 45 2.32 -11.38 -11.39
C ASP A 45 2.99 -10.78 -12.62
N GLN A 46 2.83 -11.39 -13.79
CA GLN A 46 3.35 -10.86 -15.05
C GLN A 46 2.79 -9.47 -15.37
N GLN A 47 1.48 -9.26 -15.21
CA GLN A 47 0.83 -7.96 -15.44
C GLN A 47 1.29 -6.91 -14.44
N LEU A 48 1.35 -7.27 -13.15
CA LEU A 48 1.81 -6.38 -12.09
C LEU A 48 3.27 -5.98 -12.31
N PHE A 49 4.15 -6.94 -12.64
CA PHE A 49 5.57 -6.70 -12.84
C PHE A 49 5.82 -5.82 -14.06
N ALA A 50 5.14 -6.06 -15.18
CA ALA A 50 5.24 -5.21 -16.37
C ALA A 50 4.82 -3.76 -16.07
N ARG A 51 3.66 -3.56 -15.40
CA ARG A 51 3.19 -2.23 -15.00
C ARG A 51 4.14 -1.54 -14.02
N LEU A 52 4.70 -2.31 -13.09
CA LEU A 52 5.65 -1.80 -12.11
C LEU A 52 6.96 -1.38 -12.78
N GLU A 53 7.55 -2.20 -13.65
CA GLU A 53 8.76 -1.82 -14.38
C GLU A 53 8.53 -0.54 -15.19
N GLN A 54 7.41 -0.46 -15.93
CA GLN A 54 7.06 0.75 -16.67
C GLN A 54 6.95 1.99 -15.77
N ALA A 55 6.30 1.87 -14.61
CA ALA A 55 6.15 2.98 -13.68
C ALA A 55 7.48 3.46 -13.07
N LEU A 56 8.45 2.55 -12.90
CA LEU A 56 9.76 2.82 -12.30
C LEU A 56 10.83 3.31 -13.29
N GLN A 57 10.53 3.41 -14.59
CA GLN A 57 11.45 3.92 -15.63
C GLN A 57 11.77 5.43 -15.48
N GLN A 58 11.05 6.13 -14.60
CA GLN A 58 11.27 7.55 -14.34
C GLN A 58 12.63 7.78 -13.62
N PRO A 59 13.30 8.93 -13.85
CA PRO A 59 14.57 9.26 -13.20
C PRO A 59 14.47 9.40 -11.67
N GLY A 60 13.27 9.64 -11.15
CA GLY A 60 12.97 9.61 -9.72
C GLY A 60 11.50 9.30 -9.46
N TRP A 61 11.21 8.75 -8.28
CA TRP A 61 9.86 8.33 -7.89
C TRP A 61 9.77 8.08 -6.39
N VAL A 62 8.53 8.11 -5.88
CA VAL A 62 8.17 7.63 -4.56
C VAL A 62 7.15 6.50 -4.70
N LEU A 63 7.54 5.28 -4.37
CA LEU A 63 6.72 4.08 -4.44
C LEU A 63 6.08 3.82 -3.07
N ASP A 64 4.76 3.74 -3.03
CA ASP A 64 3.99 3.23 -1.90
C ASP A 64 3.58 1.78 -2.16
N GLY A 65 4.30 0.83 -1.55
CA GLY A 65 4.00 -0.57 -1.81
C GLY A 65 4.84 -1.58 -1.05
N ASN A 66 4.18 -2.65 -0.59
CA ASN A 66 4.83 -3.66 0.25
C ASN A 66 4.71 -5.12 -0.22
N TYR A 67 4.53 -5.34 -1.51
CA TYR A 67 4.45 -6.69 -2.08
C TYR A 67 5.88 -7.23 -2.16
N ASN A 68 6.11 -8.38 -1.54
CA ASN A 68 7.44 -8.98 -1.50
C ASN A 68 7.76 -9.66 -2.84
N ARG A 69 6.77 -10.21 -3.53
CA ARG A 69 6.92 -10.84 -4.85
C ARG A 69 7.56 -9.92 -5.91
N SER A 70 7.43 -8.60 -5.76
CA SER A 70 8.01 -7.61 -6.67
C SER A 70 9.33 -7.00 -6.16
N GLN A 71 9.92 -7.52 -5.08
CA GLN A 71 11.11 -6.97 -4.42
C GLN A 71 12.31 -6.83 -5.36
N SER A 72 12.57 -7.84 -6.20
CA SER A 72 13.66 -7.84 -7.20
C SER A 72 13.52 -6.73 -8.25
N ILE A 73 12.33 -6.18 -8.44
CA ILE A 73 12.06 -5.06 -9.35
C ILE A 73 12.19 -3.75 -8.58
N LYS A 74 11.41 -3.58 -7.51
CA LYS A 74 11.31 -2.31 -6.78
C LYS A 74 12.60 -1.89 -6.07
N TRP A 75 13.46 -2.84 -5.69
CA TRP A 75 14.70 -2.56 -4.97
C TRP A 75 15.95 -2.63 -5.85
N ARG A 76 15.81 -2.90 -7.16
CA ARG A 76 16.93 -2.96 -8.09
C ARG A 76 17.74 -1.66 -8.10
N ASP A 77 17.03 -0.54 -8.18
CA ASP A 77 17.63 0.80 -8.28
C ASP A 77 17.11 1.75 -7.20
N VAL A 78 16.70 1.25 -6.03
CA VAL A 78 16.15 2.11 -4.97
C VAL A 78 17.28 2.81 -4.22
N ASP A 79 17.20 4.14 -4.09
CA ASP A 79 18.17 4.93 -3.33
C ASP A 79 17.88 4.87 -1.83
N THR A 80 16.60 4.81 -1.46
CA THR A 80 16.19 4.87 -0.04
C THR A 80 14.92 4.05 0.21
N ILE A 81 14.94 3.26 1.28
CA ILE A 81 13.75 2.56 1.79
C ILE A 81 13.34 3.23 3.10
N ILE A 82 12.10 3.71 3.17
CA ILE A 82 11.54 4.33 4.37
C ILE A 82 10.50 3.38 4.97
N TRP A 83 10.74 2.93 6.19
CA TRP A 83 9.81 2.07 6.90
C TRP A 83 8.97 2.84 7.92
N VAL A 84 7.66 2.87 7.72
CA VAL A 84 6.69 3.45 8.66
C VAL A 84 6.26 2.39 9.67
N ASP A 85 6.93 2.37 10.83
CA ASP A 85 6.74 1.40 11.92
C ASP A 85 6.14 2.03 13.18
N TYR A 86 4.84 2.33 13.16
CA TYR A 86 4.14 2.78 14.37
C TYR A 86 3.75 1.61 15.29
N SER A 87 3.46 1.94 16.56
CA SER A 87 2.90 0.99 17.52
C SER A 87 1.64 0.30 16.98
N PHE A 88 1.39 -0.91 17.46
CA PHE A 88 0.20 -1.68 17.08
C PHE A 88 -1.09 -0.89 17.31
N THR A 89 -1.23 -0.26 18.48
CA THR A 89 -2.42 0.54 18.84
C THR A 89 -2.68 1.67 17.86
N ARG A 90 -1.64 2.41 17.48
CA ARG A 90 -1.74 3.49 16.49
C ARG A 90 -2.06 2.96 15.10
N THR A 91 -1.42 1.87 14.67
CA THR A 91 -1.68 1.24 13.36
C THR A 91 -3.12 0.74 13.26
N LEU A 92 -3.62 0.10 14.32
CA LEU A 92 -4.98 -0.41 14.40
C LEU A 92 -6.02 0.70 14.38
N TYR A 93 -5.83 1.74 15.20
CA TYR A 93 -6.72 2.91 15.22
C TYR A 93 -6.84 3.56 13.83
N GLN A 94 -5.69 3.77 13.16
CA GLN A 94 -5.66 4.35 11.81
C GLN A 94 -6.34 3.43 10.78
N ALA A 95 -6.15 2.11 10.87
CA ALA A 95 -6.80 1.15 9.98
C ALA A 95 -8.34 1.17 10.13
N ILE A 96 -8.82 1.13 11.38
CA ILE A 96 -10.26 1.16 11.69
C ILE A 96 -10.87 2.49 11.22
N LYS A 97 -10.28 3.63 11.60
CA LYS A 97 -10.76 4.96 11.20
C LYS A 97 -10.88 5.06 9.67
N ARG A 98 -9.84 4.62 8.94
CA ARG A 98 -9.85 4.64 7.47
C ARG A 98 -10.97 3.78 6.89
N ALA A 99 -11.15 2.56 7.39
CA ALA A 99 -12.17 1.65 6.90
C ALA A 99 -13.58 2.22 7.13
N ILE A 100 -13.85 2.81 8.31
CA ILE A 100 -15.13 3.49 8.59
C ILE A 100 -15.37 4.63 7.60
N THR A 101 -14.38 5.51 7.41
CA THR A 101 -14.49 6.66 6.49
C THR A 101 -14.74 6.21 5.06
N ARG A 102 -13.98 5.24 4.54
CA ARG A 102 -14.13 4.73 3.17
C ARG A 102 -15.46 4.06 2.93
N CYS A 103 -15.94 3.28 3.89
CA CYS A 103 -17.23 2.61 3.77
C CYS A 103 -18.41 3.60 3.86
N TRP A 104 -18.29 4.68 4.64
CA TRP A 104 -19.30 5.74 4.69
C TRP A 104 -19.40 6.46 3.33
N HIS A 105 -18.28 6.92 2.79
CA HIS A 105 -18.29 7.72 1.56
C HIS A 105 -18.47 6.90 0.28
N GLN A 106 -18.50 5.57 0.36
CA GLN A 106 -18.51 4.65 -0.79
C GLN A 106 -17.55 5.06 -1.91
N GLN A 107 -16.38 5.57 -1.52
CA GLN A 107 -15.41 6.08 -2.47
C GLN A 107 -14.86 4.95 -3.31
N GLU A 108 -14.80 5.20 -4.61
CA GLU A 108 -13.99 4.41 -5.51
C GLU A 108 -12.51 4.59 -5.13
N LEU A 109 -11.82 3.50 -4.83
CA LEU A 109 -10.42 3.55 -4.37
C LEU A 109 -9.46 4.00 -5.46
N TRP A 110 -9.69 3.55 -6.70
CA TRP A 110 -8.91 3.90 -7.87
C TRP A 110 -9.86 4.25 -9.02
N PRO A 111 -9.74 5.45 -9.63
CA PRO A 111 -10.68 5.89 -10.66
C PRO A 111 -10.83 4.87 -11.81
N GLY A 112 -12.07 4.53 -12.16
CA GLY A 112 -12.39 3.62 -13.27
C GLY A 112 -12.28 2.12 -12.95
N THR A 113 -12.03 1.74 -11.69
CA THR A 113 -11.96 0.34 -11.23
C THR A 113 -13.25 -0.16 -10.58
N ASN A 114 -14.16 0.72 -10.19
CA ASN A 114 -15.34 0.41 -9.38
C ASN A 114 -15.02 -0.34 -8.05
N CYS A 115 -13.75 -0.32 -7.61
CA CYS A 115 -13.33 -0.92 -6.35
C CYS A 115 -13.81 -0.07 -5.18
N ARG A 116 -14.90 -0.49 -4.54
CA ARG A 116 -15.49 0.16 -3.37
C ARG A 116 -15.39 -0.75 -2.15
N GLU A 117 -14.94 -0.20 -1.02
CA GLU A 117 -14.92 -0.93 0.26
C GLU A 117 -16.35 -1.10 0.79
N SER A 118 -16.69 -2.31 1.23
CA SER A 118 -18.00 -2.62 1.83
C SER A 118 -17.84 -2.94 3.31
N PHE A 119 -18.65 -2.30 4.16
CA PHE A 119 -18.67 -2.51 5.63
C PHE A 119 -18.71 -3.99 6.01
N ARG A 120 -19.53 -4.79 5.32
CA ARG A 120 -19.72 -6.23 5.62
C ARG A 120 -18.48 -7.06 5.29
N LYS A 121 -17.75 -6.72 4.22
CA LYS A 121 -16.47 -7.36 3.87
C LYS A 121 -15.35 -6.92 4.80
N SER A 122 -15.29 -5.64 5.18
CA SER A 122 -14.23 -5.07 6.01
C SER A 122 -14.31 -5.42 7.50
N PHE A 123 -15.51 -5.62 8.06
CA PHE A 123 -15.69 -5.82 9.51
C PHE A 123 -16.36 -7.15 9.91
N LEU A 124 -17.18 -7.76 9.06
CA LEU A 124 -18.02 -8.92 9.39
C LEU A 124 -17.61 -10.22 8.68
N SER A 125 -16.56 -10.20 7.85
CA SER A 125 -15.98 -11.39 7.25
C SER A 125 -14.94 -12.02 8.19
N ARG A 126 -14.53 -13.27 7.90
CA ARG A 126 -13.42 -13.95 8.61
C ARG A 126 -12.07 -13.20 8.49
N ASP A 127 -12.02 -12.12 7.70
CA ASP A 127 -10.92 -11.16 7.57
C ASP A 127 -11.15 -9.89 8.40
N SER A 128 -11.37 -10.01 9.71
CA SER A 128 -11.49 -8.81 10.54
C SER A 128 -10.21 -7.96 10.41
N ILE A 129 -10.38 -6.65 10.14
CA ILE A 129 -9.27 -5.69 10.09
C ILE A 129 -8.36 -5.83 11.31
N ILE A 130 -8.91 -6.17 12.47
CA ILE A 130 -8.17 -6.38 13.71
C ILE A 130 -7.22 -7.58 13.59
N LEU A 131 -7.73 -8.76 13.22
CA LEU A 131 -6.92 -9.98 13.08
C LEU A 131 -5.88 -9.83 11.96
N TRP A 132 -6.28 -9.25 10.83
CA TRP A 132 -5.39 -8.98 9.72
C TRP A 132 -4.27 -8.01 10.12
N THR A 133 -4.60 -6.91 10.81
CA THR A 133 -3.61 -5.93 11.28
C THR A 133 -2.68 -6.56 12.30
N LEU A 134 -3.18 -7.36 13.24
CA LEU A 134 -2.33 -8.05 14.23
C LEU A 134 -1.35 -9.02 13.57
N LYS A 135 -1.84 -9.86 12.65
CA LYS A 135 -1.02 -10.83 11.91
C LYS A 135 0.06 -10.12 11.08
N THR A 136 -0.34 -9.12 10.29
CA THR A 136 0.58 -8.43 9.37
C THR A 136 1.54 -7.50 10.09
N TRP A 137 1.12 -6.83 11.18
CA TRP A 137 2.01 -5.98 11.98
C TRP A 137 3.17 -6.79 12.56
N ARG A 138 2.90 -7.93 13.19
CA ARG A 138 3.95 -8.80 13.73
C ARG A 138 4.87 -9.36 12.64
N LEU A 139 4.29 -9.80 11.52
CA LEU A 139 5.05 -10.39 10.41
C LEU A 139 5.98 -9.37 9.75
N ASN A 140 5.47 -8.16 9.46
CA ASN A 140 6.25 -7.11 8.81
C ASN A 140 7.34 -6.57 9.73
N ARG A 141 7.05 -6.42 11.03
CA ARG A 141 8.05 -5.98 12.01
C ARG A 141 9.22 -6.96 12.11
N ARG A 142 8.94 -8.27 12.19
CA ARG A 142 9.99 -9.31 12.14
C ARG A 142 10.78 -9.26 10.83
N ARG A 143 10.11 -8.99 9.70
CA ARG A 143 10.76 -8.97 8.38
C ARG A 143 11.73 -7.81 8.19
N TYR A 144 11.37 -6.60 8.63
CA TYR A 144 12.20 -5.40 8.40
C TYR A 144 13.17 -5.10 9.54
N GLN A 145 13.09 -5.83 10.65
CA GLN A 145 14.08 -5.77 11.74
C GLN A 145 15.21 -6.80 11.60
N ALA A 146 15.02 -7.85 10.79
CA ALA A 146 16.03 -8.84 10.47
C ALA A 146 16.94 -8.33 9.35
#